data_AF-A0A922WN51-F1
#
_entry.id   AF-A0A922WN51-F1
#
_cell.length_a   1.000
_cell.length_b   1.000
_cell.length_c   1.000
_cell.angle_alpha   90.00
_cell.angle_beta   90.00
_cell.angle_gamma   90.00
#
_symmetry.space_group_name_H-M   'P 1'
#
loop_
_entity.id
_entity.type
_entity.pdbx_description
1 polymer ?
#
loop_
_entity_poly.entity_id
_entity_poly.type
_entity_poly.pdbx_seq_one_letter_code
_entity_poly.pdbx_strand_id
1 'polypeptide(L)'
;MIKTFSWADFGYRRLPESIRHSHGEAACRLLREVGEFDTLESEWIRHPARWQKDRRAQIRIVAEIRRNFGESEIEMLREDFEWYLRLYSSELAEMPRVVMDEEEFLPLLADVEKEYMADRPWRFLSLLSQTFYLAHDPDEFVRRLVEYSLPLFFRYYPESRVLFLSHRSDLVSQNSSLRFLYTASMLPMAEWPSASLEGFGTMRDWHGKDPYTLALNVIRIFQYLWMPFVSGAASGLYGSQALLLLSPAPRHSSPPFPSDWLALLKDTSEFGAERIHAEESLEVLFDTTSDEHARLVHRRMLASSIPGIDQRDTFFRWLVSRLDQWTLSIYDCTNYVEKSRDSTVIEPVAGFEFVMTINRIVGRLGALMQSKDIGVAKPLVFEIADLMATLRVRLRLGSGPNEVDEFKDLFNAGKTRQLLCDILKTIPGVGDDLAAQAEFAYRELVAVIKESILFRNKMTATGVMVPGKTAGTEREEPFEQFAANVIRVLRNGHHGYFTEGDDSRRVSRYLWMVSGNVPDSIRALPVLWFLAYITEPSFLGWDAPGYGVYEK
;
A
#
# COMPACT_ATOMS: atom_id res chain seq x y z
N MET A 1 -11.14 -48.09 -1.81
CA MET A 1 -10.21 -47.32 -0.94
C MET A 1 -11.00 -46.11 -0.47
N ILE A 2 -11.40 -46.05 0.81
CA ILE A 2 -12.17 -44.91 1.35
C ILE A 2 -11.16 -43.79 1.63
N LYS A 3 -11.24 -42.65 0.94
CA LYS A 3 -10.47 -41.46 1.31
C LYS A 3 -11.08 -40.93 2.62
N THR A 4 -10.32 -41.01 3.70
CA THR A 4 -10.64 -40.30 4.95
C THR A 4 -10.28 -38.83 4.74
N PHE A 5 -11.29 -37.96 4.81
CA PHE A 5 -11.10 -36.51 4.80
C PHE A 5 -10.80 -36.03 6.22
N SER A 6 -9.88 -35.08 6.34
CA SER A 6 -9.58 -34.31 7.54
C SER A 6 -10.34 -32.98 7.54
N TRP A 7 -10.52 -32.35 8.71
CA TRP A 7 -11.08 -31.00 8.78
C TRP A 7 -10.27 -29.96 7.99
N ALA A 8 -8.96 -30.20 7.83
CA ALA A 8 -8.09 -29.35 7.02
C ALA A 8 -8.46 -29.34 5.53
N ASP A 9 -9.01 -30.45 5.01
CA ASP A 9 -9.51 -30.56 3.63
C ASP A 9 -10.75 -29.68 3.39
N PHE A 10 -11.47 -29.31 4.46
CA PHE A 10 -12.60 -28.39 4.42
C PHE A 10 -12.21 -26.94 4.75
N GLY A 11 -10.91 -26.65 4.82
CA GLY A 11 -10.36 -25.32 5.06
C GLY A 11 -10.25 -24.92 6.53
N TYR A 12 -10.53 -25.82 7.47
CA TYR A 12 -10.26 -25.57 8.89
C TYR A 12 -8.77 -25.64 9.20
N ARG A 13 -8.36 -24.90 10.22
CA ARG A 13 -7.01 -24.94 10.79
C ARG A 13 -7.13 -25.06 12.31
N ARG A 14 -6.17 -25.76 12.91
CA ARG A 14 -6.10 -25.98 14.35
C ARG A 14 -5.50 -24.76 15.02
N LEU A 15 -6.06 -24.38 16.16
CA LEU A 15 -5.41 -23.46 17.07
C LEU A 15 -4.04 -24.03 17.52
N PRO A 16 -3.06 -23.17 17.84
CA PRO A 16 -1.82 -23.58 18.46
C PRO A 16 -2.06 -24.46 19.69
N GLU A 17 -1.18 -25.44 19.92
CA GLU A 17 -1.30 -26.35 21.07
C GLU A 17 -1.37 -25.61 22.41
N SER A 18 -0.61 -24.52 22.55
CA SER A 18 -0.62 -23.63 23.73
C SER A 18 -2.00 -23.03 24.03
N ILE A 19 -2.84 -22.86 23.01
CA ILE A 19 -4.20 -22.33 23.15
C ILE A 19 -5.21 -23.46 23.37
N ARG A 20 -5.06 -24.58 22.66
CA ARG A 20 -6.01 -25.70 22.66
C ARG A 20 -6.18 -26.36 24.03
N HIS A 21 -5.07 -26.71 24.68
CA HIS A 21 -5.11 -27.52 25.91
C HIS A 21 -5.73 -26.80 27.11
N SER A 22 -5.65 -25.48 27.15
CA SER A 22 -6.04 -24.68 28.32
C SER A 22 -7.28 -23.84 28.07
N HIS A 23 -7.49 -23.36 26.84
CA HIS A 23 -8.47 -22.31 26.54
C HIS A 23 -9.18 -22.49 25.20
N GLY A 24 -9.11 -23.66 24.56
CA GLY A 24 -9.64 -23.88 23.21
C GLY A 24 -11.11 -23.46 23.05
N GLU A 25 -11.97 -23.80 24.00
CA GLU A 25 -13.39 -23.43 23.95
C GLU A 25 -13.62 -21.92 24.08
N ALA A 26 -12.90 -21.26 24.99
CA ALA A 26 -12.98 -19.81 25.18
C ALA A 26 -12.41 -19.06 23.98
N ALA A 27 -11.28 -19.52 23.42
CA ALA A 27 -10.68 -18.96 22.22
C ALA A 27 -11.60 -19.12 21.01
N CYS A 28 -12.19 -20.31 20.78
CA CYS A 28 -13.17 -20.53 19.72
C CYS A 28 -14.44 -19.71 19.91
N ARG A 29 -14.87 -19.45 21.15
CA ARG A 29 -16.00 -18.57 21.44
C ARG A 29 -15.66 -17.13 21.08
N LEU A 30 -14.51 -16.62 21.52
CA LEU A 30 -14.04 -15.28 21.21
C LEU A 30 -13.84 -15.08 19.70
N LEU A 31 -13.26 -16.05 19.00
CA LEU A 31 -13.07 -15.99 17.55
C LEU A 31 -14.40 -16.03 16.77
N ARG A 32 -15.42 -16.73 17.29
CA ARG A 32 -16.79 -16.64 16.75
C ARG A 32 -17.40 -15.25 16.96
N GLU A 33 -17.26 -14.71 18.17
CA GLU A 33 -17.87 -13.45 18.58
C GLU A 33 -17.20 -12.23 17.93
N VAL A 34 -15.86 -12.25 17.81
CA VAL A 34 -15.07 -11.09 17.40
C VAL A 34 -14.56 -11.21 15.96
N GLY A 35 -14.20 -12.40 15.51
CA GLY A 35 -13.55 -12.62 14.21
C GLY A 35 -14.43 -13.29 13.15
N GLU A 36 -15.70 -13.54 13.45
CA GLU A 36 -16.66 -14.25 12.60
C GLU A 36 -16.17 -15.64 12.13
N PHE A 37 -15.35 -16.35 12.91
CA PHE A 37 -14.83 -17.66 12.52
C PHE A 37 -15.86 -18.79 12.73
N ASP A 38 -15.95 -19.73 11.79
CA ASP A 38 -16.55 -21.04 12.04
C ASP A 38 -15.63 -21.83 12.97
N THR A 39 -16.17 -22.50 13.99
CA THR A 39 -15.35 -23.30 14.92
C THR A 39 -15.92 -24.70 15.16
N LEU A 40 -15.04 -25.70 15.27
CA LEU A 40 -15.38 -27.09 15.55
C LEU A 40 -14.50 -27.65 16.68
N GLU A 41 -15.10 -28.53 17.50
CA GLU A 41 -14.40 -29.35 18.51
C GLU A 41 -13.49 -28.56 19.46
N SER A 42 -13.78 -27.26 19.67
CA SER A 42 -12.98 -26.36 20.51
C SER A 42 -11.51 -26.23 20.11
N GLU A 43 -11.13 -26.61 18.90
CA GLU A 43 -9.75 -26.49 18.43
C GLU A 43 -9.60 -26.12 16.95
N TRP A 44 -10.62 -26.33 16.12
CA TRP A 44 -10.58 -26.03 14.70
C TRP A 44 -11.30 -24.73 14.41
N ILE A 45 -10.68 -23.85 13.62
CA ILE A 45 -11.28 -22.61 13.17
C ILE A 45 -11.17 -22.47 11.65
N ARG A 46 -12.13 -21.80 11.03
CA ARG A 46 -12.12 -21.49 9.60
C ARG A 46 -12.75 -20.13 9.36
N HIS A 47 -12.14 -19.32 8.51
CA HIS A 47 -12.76 -18.08 8.07
C HIS A 47 -13.88 -18.35 7.04
N PRO A 48 -15.14 -17.94 7.29
CA PRO A 48 -16.28 -18.23 6.39
C PRO A 48 -16.14 -17.61 5.00
N ALA A 49 -15.43 -16.48 4.90
CA ALA A 49 -15.11 -15.80 3.64
C ALA A 49 -14.45 -16.68 2.56
N ARG A 50 -13.87 -17.83 2.93
CA ARG A 50 -13.30 -18.80 1.97
C ARG A 50 -14.37 -19.52 1.12
N TRP A 51 -15.64 -19.54 1.55
CA TRP A 51 -16.68 -20.37 0.94
C TRP A 51 -18.01 -19.66 0.68
N GLN A 52 -18.21 -18.46 1.22
CA GLN A 52 -19.46 -17.72 1.00
C GLN A 52 -19.54 -17.17 -0.44
N LYS A 53 -20.50 -17.69 -1.21
CA LYS A 53 -20.80 -17.25 -2.58
C LYS A 53 -21.31 -15.81 -2.64
N ASP A 54 -21.97 -15.35 -1.58
CA ASP A 54 -22.56 -14.01 -1.43
C ASP A 54 -21.78 -13.13 -0.44
N ARG A 55 -20.46 -13.37 -0.33
CA ARG A 55 -19.65 -12.57 0.57
C ARG A 55 -19.66 -11.11 0.12
N ARG A 56 -20.02 -10.22 1.04
CA ARG A 56 -19.85 -8.77 0.86
C ARG A 56 -18.37 -8.42 0.95
N ALA A 57 -17.88 -7.67 -0.03
CA ALA A 57 -16.51 -7.17 -0.05
C ALA A 57 -16.25 -6.23 1.16
N GLN A 58 -15.07 -6.34 1.73
CA GLN A 58 -14.49 -5.45 2.74
C GLN A 58 -14.17 -4.08 2.18
N ILE A 59 -13.83 -4.02 0.89
CA ILE A 59 -13.55 -2.78 0.15
C ILE A 59 -14.33 -2.86 -1.15
N ARG A 60 -15.24 -1.90 -1.39
CA ARG A 60 -16.03 -1.88 -2.62
C ARG A 60 -16.33 -0.48 -3.10
N ILE A 61 -16.52 -0.35 -4.41
CA ILE A 61 -17.15 0.84 -4.98
C ILE A 61 -18.66 0.68 -4.81
N VAL A 62 -19.30 1.57 -4.05
CA VAL A 62 -20.74 1.54 -3.77
C VAL A 62 -21.55 2.32 -4.77
N ALA A 63 -21.00 3.42 -5.29
CA ALA A 63 -21.63 4.19 -6.35
C ALA A 63 -20.58 4.81 -7.26
N GLU A 64 -20.96 5.00 -8.52
CA GLU A 64 -20.25 5.84 -9.46
C GLU A 64 -21.19 6.96 -9.88
N ILE A 65 -20.84 8.20 -9.57
CA ILE A 65 -21.58 9.37 -10.03
C ILE A 65 -20.91 9.93 -11.28
N ARG A 66 -21.72 10.09 -12.33
CA ARG A 66 -21.40 10.80 -13.57
C ARG A 66 -22.29 12.02 -13.69
N ARG A 67 -22.02 12.93 -14.63
CA ARG A 67 -22.82 14.15 -14.85
C ARG A 67 -24.34 13.92 -14.96
N ASN A 68 -24.76 12.81 -15.54
CA ASN A 68 -26.18 12.44 -15.71
C ASN A 68 -26.58 11.31 -14.73
N PHE A 69 -26.22 11.43 -13.46
CA PHE A 69 -26.55 10.45 -12.43
C PHE A 69 -28.07 10.42 -12.15
N GLY A 70 -28.60 9.24 -11.83
CA GLY A 70 -30.01 9.04 -11.52
C GLY A 70 -30.28 8.90 -10.02
N GLU A 71 -31.56 8.72 -9.68
CA GLU A 71 -31.99 8.45 -8.29
C GLU A 71 -31.41 7.14 -7.75
N SER A 72 -31.12 6.16 -8.60
CA SER A 72 -30.53 4.88 -8.19
C SER A 72 -29.16 5.03 -7.51
N GLU A 73 -28.27 5.83 -8.08
CA GLU A 73 -26.93 6.04 -7.54
C GLU A 73 -26.98 6.83 -6.22
N ILE A 74 -27.93 7.75 -6.11
CA ILE A 74 -28.19 8.53 -4.90
C ILE A 74 -28.72 7.61 -3.79
N GLU A 75 -29.66 6.74 -4.12
CA GLU A 75 -30.25 5.82 -3.14
C GLU A 75 -29.23 4.80 -2.64
N MET A 76 -28.37 4.28 -3.52
CA MET A 76 -27.26 3.41 -3.10
C MET A 76 -26.31 4.09 -2.10
N LEU A 77 -26.05 5.39 -2.28
CA LEU A 77 -25.24 6.17 -1.33
C LEU A 77 -25.95 6.40 -0.01
N ARG A 78 -27.25 6.71 -0.05
CA ARG A 78 -28.07 6.86 1.15
C ARG A 78 -28.12 5.55 1.94
N GLU A 79 -28.41 4.43 1.27
CA GLU A 79 -28.48 3.10 1.88
C GLU A 79 -27.15 2.68 2.53
N ASP A 80 -26.02 2.90 1.84
CA ASP A 80 -24.69 2.57 2.39
C ASP A 80 -24.39 3.46 3.60
N PHE A 81 -24.74 4.74 3.53
CA PHE A 81 -24.55 5.66 4.63
C PHE A 81 -25.45 5.35 5.84
N GLU A 82 -26.73 5.05 5.64
CA GLU A 82 -27.64 4.60 6.70
C GLU A 82 -27.19 3.29 7.33
N TRP A 83 -26.70 2.34 6.52
CA TRP A 83 -26.12 1.11 7.03
C TRP A 83 -24.92 1.40 7.93
N TYR A 84 -24.06 2.34 7.53
CA TYR A 84 -22.91 2.76 8.32
C TYR A 84 -23.33 3.40 9.65
N LEU A 85 -24.26 4.35 9.62
CA LEU A 85 -24.77 4.99 10.84
C LEU A 85 -25.38 3.97 11.81
N ARG A 86 -26.08 2.94 11.30
CA ARG A 86 -26.60 1.86 12.14
C ARG A 86 -25.46 1.07 12.81
N LEU A 87 -24.43 0.73 12.05
CA LEU A 87 -23.32 -0.10 12.54
C LEU A 87 -22.46 0.63 13.59
N TYR A 88 -22.30 1.96 13.45
CA TYR A 88 -21.41 2.77 14.28
C TYR A 88 -22.12 3.81 15.15
N SER A 89 -23.44 3.68 15.31
CA SER A 89 -24.26 4.64 16.05
C SER A 89 -23.74 4.95 17.46
N SER A 90 -23.19 3.95 18.16
CA SER A 90 -22.60 4.11 19.49
C SER A 90 -21.23 4.81 19.46
N GLU A 91 -20.37 4.50 18.49
CA GLU A 91 -19.03 5.08 18.37
C GLU A 91 -19.09 6.52 17.85
N LEU A 92 -19.98 6.78 16.89
CA LEU A 92 -20.22 8.12 16.32
C LEU A 92 -20.93 9.05 17.32
N ALA A 93 -21.61 8.53 18.34
CA ALA A 93 -22.25 9.35 19.37
C ALA A 93 -21.24 10.06 20.29
N GLU A 94 -20.02 9.52 20.41
CA GLU A 94 -18.98 10.01 21.33
C GLU A 94 -17.94 10.92 20.65
N MET A 95 -17.97 11.03 19.31
CA MET A 95 -16.99 11.82 18.56
C MET A 95 -17.33 13.32 18.51
N PRO A 96 -16.35 14.23 18.71
CA PRO A 96 -16.56 15.65 18.52
C PRO A 96 -16.95 15.93 17.07
N ARG A 97 -18.13 16.51 16.85
CA ARG A 97 -18.66 16.81 15.52
C ARG A 97 -18.45 18.29 15.19
N VAL A 98 -17.77 18.57 14.10
CA VAL A 98 -17.73 19.92 13.51
C VAL A 98 -18.96 20.04 12.62
N VAL A 99 -20.00 20.70 13.12
CA VAL A 99 -21.22 20.99 12.37
C VAL A 99 -21.06 22.34 11.69
N MET A 100 -21.30 22.37 10.39
CA MET A 100 -21.46 23.59 9.62
C MET A 100 -22.87 23.58 9.10
N ASP A 101 -23.69 24.56 9.44
CA ASP A 101 -25.07 24.63 8.95
C ASP A 101 -25.13 25.12 7.49
N GLU A 102 -26.32 25.18 6.94
CA GLU A 102 -26.52 25.63 5.56
C GLU A 102 -26.26 27.13 5.38
N GLU A 103 -26.51 27.94 6.41
CA GLU A 103 -26.27 29.38 6.40
C GLU A 103 -24.78 29.70 6.37
N GLU A 104 -23.93 28.82 6.91
CA GLU A 104 -22.47 28.89 6.83
C GLU A 104 -21.91 28.26 5.54
N PHE A 105 -22.52 27.17 5.06
CA PHE A 105 -22.04 26.42 3.89
C PHE A 105 -22.27 27.17 2.56
N LEU A 106 -23.46 27.76 2.38
CA LEU A 106 -23.82 28.42 1.11
C LEU A 106 -22.96 29.66 0.80
N PRO A 107 -22.61 30.54 1.76
CA PRO A 107 -21.67 31.64 1.51
C PRO A 107 -20.28 31.17 1.10
N LEU A 108 -19.76 30.09 1.72
CA LEU A 108 -18.48 29.50 1.33
C LEU A 108 -18.51 28.98 -0.11
N LEU A 109 -19.60 28.35 -0.52
CA LEU A 109 -19.81 27.92 -1.89
C LEU A 109 -19.85 29.09 -2.88
N ALA A 110 -20.54 30.17 -2.53
CA ALA A 110 -20.62 31.38 -3.35
C ALA A 110 -19.25 32.08 -3.49
N ASP A 111 -18.47 32.14 -2.41
CA ASP A 111 -17.10 32.68 -2.42
C ASP A 111 -16.17 31.84 -3.30
N VAL A 112 -16.28 30.51 -3.24
CA VAL A 112 -15.54 29.59 -4.11
C VAL A 112 -15.93 29.77 -5.57
N GLU A 113 -17.22 29.91 -5.90
CA GLU A 113 -17.67 30.17 -7.27
C GLU A 113 -17.16 31.52 -7.80
N LYS A 114 -17.17 32.56 -6.95
CA LYS A 114 -16.68 33.91 -7.29
C LYS A 114 -15.17 33.95 -7.53
N GLU A 115 -14.39 33.27 -6.68
CA GLU A 115 -12.94 33.18 -6.84
C GLU A 115 -12.49 32.21 -7.95
N TYR A 116 -13.34 31.25 -8.31
CA TYR A 116 -13.06 30.33 -9.42
C TYR A 116 -13.04 31.06 -10.77
N MET A 117 -13.83 32.13 -10.94
CA MET A 117 -13.71 33.05 -12.09
C MET A 117 -12.31 33.70 -12.20
N ALA A 118 -11.43 33.50 -11.20
CA ALA A 118 -10.05 33.97 -11.15
C ALA A 118 -8.98 32.84 -11.16
N ASP A 119 -9.23 31.72 -11.87
CA ASP A 119 -8.26 30.63 -12.16
C ASP A 119 -7.80 29.76 -10.96
N ARG A 120 -8.68 29.47 -9.99
CA ARG A 120 -8.35 28.67 -8.79
C ARG A 120 -9.18 27.38 -8.61
N PRO A 121 -9.05 26.38 -9.51
CA PRO A 121 -9.87 25.15 -9.49
C PRO A 121 -9.70 24.25 -8.26
N TRP A 122 -8.62 24.43 -7.47
CA TRP A 122 -8.32 23.62 -6.28
C TRP A 122 -9.15 23.99 -5.04
N ARG A 123 -9.60 25.25 -4.91
CA ARG A 123 -10.48 25.66 -3.79
C ARG A 123 -11.81 24.94 -3.83
N PHE A 124 -12.27 24.62 -5.04
CA PHE A 124 -13.47 23.82 -5.26
C PHE A 124 -13.31 22.37 -4.79
N LEU A 125 -12.15 21.73 -5.03
CA LEU A 125 -11.87 20.39 -4.52
C LEU A 125 -11.81 20.38 -2.97
N SER A 126 -11.27 21.44 -2.38
CA SER A 126 -11.28 21.64 -0.92
C SER A 126 -12.70 21.75 -0.36
N LEU A 127 -13.59 22.49 -1.04
CA LEU A 127 -14.98 22.63 -0.63
C LEU A 127 -15.77 21.33 -0.77
N LEU A 128 -15.53 20.58 -1.86
CA LEU A 128 -16.10 19.25 -2.05
C LEU A 128 -15.66 18.32 -0.91
N SER A 129 -14.38 18.34 -0.53
CA SER A 129 -13.87 17.61 0.63
C SER A 129 -14.49 18.07 1.95
N GLN A 130 -14.75 19.36 2.13
CA GLN A 130 -15.46 19.87 3.31
C GLN A 130 -16.92 19.44 3.34
N THR A 131 -17.59 19.40 2.18
CA THR A 131 -18.95 18.86 2.03
C THR A 131 -18.99 17.40 2.50
N PHE A 132 -17.99 16.62 2.08
CA PHE A 132 -17.82 15.24 2.49
C PHE A 132 -17.53 15.11 4.00
N TYR A 133 -16.74 16.02 4.58
CA TYR A 133 -16.30 15.96 5.98
C TYR A 133 -17.33 16.46 7.00
N LEU A 134 -18.15 17.45 6.63
CA LEU A 134 -19.01 18.20 7.56
C LEU A 134 -20.47 17.74 7.56
N ALA A 135 -20.82 16.70 6.81
CA ALA A 135 -22.18 16.17 6.79
C ALA A 135 -22.41 15.18 7.93
N HIS A 136 -23.48 15.38 8.70
CA HIS A 136 -23.79 14.59 9.91
C HIS A 136 -25.01 13.68 9.76
N ASP A 137 -25.80 13.92 8.73
CA ASP A 137 -27.04 13.21 8.42
C ASP A 137 -27.04 12.74 6.96
N PRO A 138 -27.58 11.55 6.63
CA PRO A 138 -27.62 11.03 5.26
C PRO A 138 -28.38 11.90 4.29
N ASP A 139 -29.51 12.45 4.73
CA ASP A 139 -30.33 13.27 3.87
C ASP A 139 -29.64 14.61 3.63
N GLU A 140 -29.05 15.20 4.67
CA GLU A 140 -28.24 16.41 4.55
C GLU A 140 -27.00 16.20 3.68
N PHE A 141 -26.27 15.11 3.86
CA PHE A 141 -25.10 14.76 3.06
C PHE A 141 -25.47 14.65 1.59
N VAL A 142 -26.46 13.81 1.29
CA VAL A 142 -26.94 13.57 -0.06
C VAL A 142 -27.43 14.87 -0.66
N ARG A 143 -28.22 15.66 0.08
CA ARG A 143 -28.72 16.95 -0.40
C ARG A 143 -27.59 17.91 -0.73
N ARG A 144 -26.64 18.14 0.19
CA ARG A 144 -25.50 19.05 -0.07
C ARG A 144 -24.65 18.58 -1.25
N LEU A 145 -24.42 17.27 -1.34
CA LEU A 145 -23.67 16.68 -2.43
C LEU A 145 -24.40 16.84 -3.77
N VAL A 146 -25.68 16.49 -3.85
CA VAL A 146 -26.48 16.45 -5.08
C VAL A 146 -26.93 17.83 -5.54
N GLU A 147 -27.36 18.69 -4.62
CA GLU A 147 -27.91 20.00 -4.96
C GLU A 147 -26.82 21.06 -5.18
N TYR A 148 -25.68 20.95 -4.49
CA TYR A 148 -24.66 22.00 -4.48
C TYR A 148 -23.33 21.55 -5.07
N SER A 149 -22.73 20.49 -4.53
CA SER A 149 -21.33 20.18 -4.83
C SER A 149 -21.11 19.44 -6.16
N LEU A 150 -21.94 18.44 -6.49
CA LEU A 150 -21.85 17.69 -7.76
C LEU A 150 -22.22 18.51 -9.00
N PRO A 151 -23.29 19.32 -9.00
CA PRO A 151 -23.62 20.17 -10.15
C PRO A 151 -22.47 21.12 -10.48
N LEU A 152 -21.87 21.72 -9.45
CA LEU A 152 -20.70 22.57 -9.60
C LEU A 152 -19.48 21.77 -10.08
N PHE A 153 -19.26 20.55 -9.57
CA PHE A 153 -18.17 19.64 -10.01
C PHE A 153 -18.27 19.31 -11.50
N PHE A 154 -19.43 18.84 -11.96
CA PHE A 154 -19.62 18.43 -13.35
C PHE A 154 -19.78 19.60 -14.32
N ARG A 155 -20.02 20.82 -13.82
CA ARG A 155 -19.89 22.02 -14.66
C ARG A 155 -18.44 22.23 -15.08
N TYR A 156 -17.49 21.98 -14.19
CA TYR A 156 -16.06 22.20 -14.43
C TYR A 156 -15.34 20.98 -15.03
N TYR A 157 -15.74 19.80 -14.61
CA TYR A 157 -15.21 18.55 -15.14
C TYR A 157 -16.34 17.68 -15.69
N PRO A 158 -16.89 18.03 -16.86
CA PRO A 158 -18.11 17.42 -17.40
C PRO A 158 -17.96 15.94 -17.73
N GLU A 159 -16.73 15.48 -17.95
CA GLU A 159 -16.40 14.10 -18.27
C GLU A 159 -15.91 13.32 -17.05
N SER A 160 -15.80 13.94 -15.87
CA SER A 160 -15.30 13.29 -14.66
C SER A 160 -16.22 12.21 -14.12
N ARG A 161 -15.66 11.42 -13.20
CA ARG A 161 -16.39 10.43 -12.38
C ARG A 161 -16.08 10.65 -10.90
N VAL A 162 -17.05 10.39 -10.05
CA VAL A 162 -16.86 10.28 -8.60
C VAL A 162 -17.15 8.85 -8.20
N LEU A 163 -16.14 8.12 -7.75
CA LEU A 163 -16.29 6.76 -7.23
C LEU A 163 -16.40 6.82 -5.71
N PHE A 164 -17.50 6.35 -5.16
CA PHE A 164 -17.65 6.19 -3.72
C PHE A 164 -17.17 4.81 -3.30
N LEU A 165 -16.19 4.79 -2.42
CA LEU A 165 -15.64 3.61 -1.79
C LEU A 165 -16.25 3.45 -0.40
N SER A 166 -16.58 2.21 -0.07
CA SER A 166 -17.00 1.80 1.25
C SER A 166 -16.05 0.71 1.76
N HIS A 167 -15.67 0.83 3.02
CA HIS A 167 -14.73 -0.03 3.73
C HIS A 167 -15.40 -0.55 5.01
N ARG A 168 -15.34 -1.85 5.24
CA ARG A 168 -15.99 -2.51 6.38
C ARG A 168 -15.06 -2.70 7.59
N SER A 169 -15.64 -2.78 8.78
CA SER A 169 -14.95 -3.12 10.04
C SER A 169 -14.48 -4.55 10.16
N ASP A 170 -14.96 -5.47 9.34
CA ASP A 170 -14.60 -6.87 9.54
C ASP A 170 -13.06 -7.09 9.41
N LEU A 171 -12.34 -6.21 8.71
CA LEU A 171 -10.86 -6.17 8.71
C LEU A 171 -10.26 -5.83 10.09
N VAL A 172 -10.88 -4.96 10.87
CA VAL A 172 -10.50 -4.66 12.26
C VAL A 172 -10.63 -5.91 13.12
N SER A 173 -11.75 -6.61 12.97
CA SER A 173 -12.02 -7.89 13.65
C SER A 173 -10.99 -8.96 13.31
N GLN A 174 -10.62 -9.09 12.04
CA GLN A 174 -9.60 -10.04 11.58
C GLN A 174 -8.20 -9.71 12.14
N ASN A 175 -7.79 -8.45 12.04
CA ASN A 175 -6.50 -7.99 12.59
C ASN A 175 -6.43 -8.20 14.11
N SER A 176 -7.53 -7.93 14.81
CA SER A 176 -7.65 -8.17 16.26
C SER A 176 -7.55 -9.65 16.60
N SER A 177 -8.14 -10.52 15.77
CA SER A 177 -8.06 -11.99 15.93
C SER A 177 -6.63 -12.50 15.76
N LEU A 178 -5.89 -12.01 14.76
CA LEU A 178 -4.48 -12.37 14.54
C LEU A 178 -3.61 -11.98 15.74
N ARG A 179 -3.81 -10.77 16.29
CA ARG A 179 -3.10 -10.29 17.48
C ARG A 179 -3.49 -11.04 18.74
N PHE A 180 -4.77 -11.35 18.92
CA PHE A 180 -5.23 -12.21 20.02
C PHE A 180 -4.45 -13.53 20.01
N LEU A 181 -4.37 -14.20 18.85
CA LEU A 181 -3.64 -15.45 18.71
C LEU A 181 -2.14 -15.27 18.96
N TYR A 182 -1.54 -14.16 18.52
CA TYR A 182 -0.15 -13.84 18.84
C TYR A 182 0.08 -13.70 20.35
N THR A 183 -0.69 -12.83 21.02
CA THR A 183 -0.60 -12.61 22.46
C THR A 183 -0.85 -13.88 23.25
N ALA A 184 -1.88 -14.65 22.88
CA ALA A 184 -2.19 -15.94 23.49
C ALA A 184 -1.05 -16.96 23.30
N SER A 185 -0.32 -16.92 22.18
CA SER A 185 0.85 -17.79 21.96
C SER A 185 2.07 -17.43 22.80
N MET A 186 2.15 -16.18 23.31
CA MET A 186 3.29 -15.65 24.07
C MET A 186 3.09 -15.70 25.58
N LEU A 187 1.85 -15.87 26.07
CA LEU A 187 1.55 -15.86 27.51
C LEU A 187 1.63 -17.29 28.10
N PRO A 188 2.33 -17.49 29.23
CA PRO A 188 2.40 -18.79 29.89
C PRO A 188 1.03 -19.21 30.50
N MET A 189 0.73 -20.51 30.41
CA MET A 189 -0.58 -21.12 30.65
C MET A 189 -1.23 -20.92 32.03
N ALA A 190 -0.52 -20.38 33.04
CA ALA A 190 -1.01 -20.32 34.42
C ALA A 190 -1.67 -18.98 34.80
N GLU A 191 -1.66 -17.97 33.92
CA GLU A 191 -1.94 -16.57 34.30
C GLU A 191 -3.07 -15.90 33.50
N TRP A 192 -4.03 -16.65 32.97
CA TRP A 192 -5.28 -16.07 32.43
C TRP A 192 -6.37 -16.05 33.50
N PRO A 193 -6.49 -15.00 34.33
CA PRO A 193 -7.71 -14.79 35.09
C PRO A 193 -8.83 -14.52 34.07
N SER A 194 -10.03 -15.04 34.32
CA SER A 194 -11.22 -14.80 33.49
C SER A 194 -11.59 -13.32 33.30
N ALA A 195 -11.00 -12.42 34.09
CA ALA A 195 -11.10 -10.96 33.97
C ALA A 195 -10.07 -10.32 32.99
N SER A 196 -9.10 -11.08 32.45
CA SER A 196 -8.05 -10.55 31.57
C SER A 196 -8.51 -10.24 30.14
N LEU A 197 -9.75 -10.60 29.79
CA LEU A 197 -10.31 -10.36 28.45
C LEU A 197 -10.59 -8.88 28.16
N GLU A 198 -10.68 -8.03 29.20
CA GLU A 198 -10.88 -6.58 29.06
C GLU A 198 -9.70 -5.89 28.36
N GLY A 199 -8.45 -6.33 28.62
CA GLY A 199 -7.27 -5.83 27.93
C GLY A 199 -7.23 -6.14 26.44
N PHE A 200 -7.99 -7.14 25.98
CA PHE A 200 -8.14 -7.44 24.56
C PHE A 200 -9.11 -6.46 23.87
N GLY A 201 -10.09 -5.92 24.58
CA GLY A 201 -10.88 -4.77 24.11
C GLY A 201 -9.95 -3.59 23.80
N THR A 202 -9.04 -3.26 24.73
CA THR A 202 -8.05 -2.21 24.52
C THR A 202 -7.09 -2.49 23.35
N MET A 203 -6.62 -3.73 23.18
CA MET A 203 -5.78 -4.09 22.01
C MET A 203 -6.55 -4.03 20.68
N ARG A 204 -7.82 -4.46 20.66
CA ARG A 204 -8.73 -4.31 19.52
C ARG A 204 -8.90 -2.83 19.17
N ASP A 205 -9.15 -1.99 20.16
CA ASP A 205 -9.42 -0.56 19.97
C ASP A 205 -8.16 0.22 19.56
N TRP A 206 -6.98 -0.14 20.08
CA TRP A 206 -5.69 0.43 19.64
C TRP A 206 -5.42 0.18 18.16
N HIS A 207 -5.99 -0.88 17.61
CA HIS A 207 -5.75 -1.34 16.25
C HIS A 207 -6.93 -1.18 15.30
N GLY A 208 -8.09 -0.76 15.80
CA GLY A 208 -9.23 -0.34 14.99
C GLY A 208 -8.87 0.75 13.98
N LYS A 209 -7.75 1.46 14.15
CA LYS A 209 -7.26 2.48 13.21
C LYS A 209 -6.31 1.95 12.13
N ASP A 210 -5.70 0.78 12.31
CA ASP A 210 -4.58 0.27 11.50
C ASP A 210 -4.99 -0.34 10.13
N PRO A 211 -5.98 -1.26 10.03
CA PRO A 211 -6.30 -1.91 8.76
C PRO A 211 -7.06 -1.01 7.78
N TYR A 212 -7.91 -0.08 8.25
CA TYR A 212 -8.49 0.95 7.38
C TYR A 212 -7.40 1.83 6.76
N THR A 213 -6.39 2.17 7.57
CA THR A 213 -5.26 2.98 7.13
C THR A 213 -4.42 2.25 6.09
N LEU A 214 -4.24 0.93 6.19
CA LEU A 214 -3.43 0.17 5.21
C LEU A 214 -4.02 0.24 3.79
N ALA A 215 -5.26 -0.22 3.59
CA ALA A 215 -5.86 -0.25 2.26
C ALA A 215 -5.98 1.14 1.64
N LEU A 216 -6.37 2.13 2.46
CA LEU A 216 -6.46 3.53 2.05
C LEU A 216 -5.09 4.10 1.68
N ASN A 217 -4.04 3.80 2.45
CA ASN A 217 -2.68 4.22 2.14
C ASN A 217 -2.20 3.62 0.82
N VAL A 218 -2.56 2.37 0.53
CA VAL A 218 -2.23 1.73 -0.74
C VAL A 218 -2.94 2.43 -1.90
N ILE A 219 -4.24 2.74 -1.76
CA ILE A 219 -4.98 3.55 -2.76
C ILE A 219 -4.30 4.91 -2.96
N ARG A 220 -3.93 5.59 -1.87
CA ARG A 220 -3.25 6.91 -1.91
C ARG A 220 -1.88 6.85 -2.58
N ILE A 221 -1.08 5.82 -2.31
CA ILE A 221 0.21 5.60 -2.99
C ILE A 221 0.01 5.47 -4.50
N PHE A 222 -1.01 4.74 -4.93
CA PHE A 222 -1.29 4.54 -6.35
C PHE A 222 -1.89 5.76 -7.04
N GLN A 223 -2.71 6.54 -6.34
CA GLN A 223 -3.14 7.86 -6.81
C GLN A 223 -1.94 8.75 -7.11
N TYR A 224 -0.98 8.81 -6.18
CA TYR A 224 0.19 9.68 -6.30
C TYR A 224 1.06 9.41 -7.54
N LEU A 225 1.24 8.14 -7.93
CA LEU A 225 2.17 7.72 -8.99
C LEU A 225 1.77 8.08 -10.43
N TRP A 226 0.47 8.02 -10.71
CA TRP A 226 -0.07 8.00 -12.08
C TRP A 226 -1.11 9.07 -12.32
N MET A 227 -1.73 9.52 -11.24
CA MET A 227 -2.91 10.34 -11.29
C MET A 227 -2.86 11.35 -10.16
N PRO A 228 -1.89 12.30 -10.17
CA PRO A 228 -1.87 13.39 -9.17
C PRO A 228 -3.16 14.23 -9.19
N PHE A 229 -3.98 14.02 -10.21
CA PHE A 229 -5.29 14.60 -10.44
C PHE A 229 -6.46 13.75 -9.90
N VAL A 230 -6.19 12.55 -9.42
CA VAL A 230 -7.17 11.77 -8.68
C VAL A 230 -6.99 12.13 -7.22
N SER A 231 -7.81 13.06 -6.76
CA SER A 231 -7.90 13.38 -5.35
C SER A 231 -8.89 12.43 -4.69
N GLY A 232 -8.45 11.75 -3.64
CA GLY A 232 -9.35 11.11 -2.69
C GLY A 232 -9.81 12.14 -1.66
N ALA A 233 -11.12 12.34 -1.52
CA ALA A 233 -11.70 13.05 -0.38
C ALA A 233 -12.21 12.00 0.61
N ALA A 234 -11.75 12.06 1.86
CA ALA A 234 -12.40 11.30 2.92
C ALA A 234 -13.77 11.94 3.19
N SER A 235 -14.83 11.14 3.17
CA SER A 235 -16.04 11.58 3.86
C SER A 235 -15.77 11.59 5.35
N GLY A 236 -16.35 12.55 6.07
CA GLY A 236 -16.30 12.62 7.54
C GLY A 236 -16.96 11.42 8.20
N LEU A 237 -17.58 10.57 7.39
CA LEU A 237 -18.09 9.26 7.71
C LEU A 237 -16.92 8.29 7.72
N TYR A 238 -16.69 7.68 8.87
CA TYR A 238 -15.75 6.57 8.97
C TYR A 238 -16.08 5.53 7.88
N GLY A 239 -15.06 4.88 7.32
CA GLY A 239 -15.26 3.80 6.34
C GLY A 239 -15.77 4.21 4.95
N SER A 240 -15.99 5.49 4.63
CA SER A 240 -16.34 5.93 3.26
C SER A 240 -15.34 6.93 2.69
N GLN A 241 -15.08 6.84 1.39
CA GLN A 241 -14.17 7.73 0.67
C GLN A 241 -14.69 8.02 -0.75
N ALA A 242 -14.64 9.28 -1.18
CA ALA A 242 -14.90 9.65 -2.57
C ALA A 242 -13.57 9.76 -3.35
N LEU A 243 -13.44 9.02 -4.44
CA LEU A 243 -12.35 9.17 -5.41
C LEU A 243 -12.82 9.99 -6.61
N LEU A 244 -12.12 11.09 -6.90
CA LEU A 244 -12.45 11.98 -8.00
C LEU A 244 -11.58 11.65 -9.22
N LEU A 245 -12.17 11.09 -10.27
CA LEU A 245 -11.48 10.85 -11.54
C LEU A 245 -11.68 12.06 -12.46
N LEU A 246 -10.72 13.01 -12.44
CA LEU A 246 -10.85 14.28 -13.15
C LEU A 246 -10.67 14.14 -14.68
N SER A 247 -11.62 14.62 -15.49
CA SER A 247 -11.50 14.77 -16.95
C SER A 247 -12.06 16.12 -17.46
N PRO A 248 -11.27 16.94 -18.19
CA PRO A 248 -9.86 16.70 -18.52
C PRO A 248 -9.00 16.69 -17.25
N ALA A 249 -7.92 15.92 -17.26
CA ALA A 249 -6.96 15.98 -16.16
C ALA A 249 -6.45 17.44 -16.06
N PRO A 250 -6.47 18.06 -14.85
CA PRO A 250 -5.88 19.37 -14.62
C PRO A 250 -4.49 19.43 -15.25
N ARG A 251 -4.22 20.46 -16.03
CA ARG A 251 -2.85 20.72 -16.49
C ARG A 251 -2.23 21.66 -15.48
N HIS A 252 -1.35 21.17 -14.61
CA HIS A 252 -0.56 22.04 -13.76
C HIS A 252 0.55 22.67 -14.60
N SER A 253 0.39 23.93 -14.98
CA SER A 253 1.54 24.82 -15.16
C SER A 253 1.99 25.26 -13.76
N SER A 254 3.24 24.98 -13.38
CA SER A 254 3.76 25.25 -12.03
C SER A 254 3.44 26.67 -11.54
N PRO A 255 2.80 26.85 -10.38
CA PRO A 255 2.94 28.07 -9.60
C PRO A 255 4.04 27.90 -8.52
N PRO A 256 4.66 29.01 -8.05
CA PRO A 256 5.88 29.02 -7.23
C PRO A 256 5.57 28.75 -5.75
N PHE A 257 5.09 27.56 -5.42
CA PHE A 257 4.67 27.25 -4.04
C PHE A 257 5.33 25.98 -3.47
N PRO A 258 5.49 25.89 -2.14
CA PRO A 258 6.14 24.76 -1.47
C PRO A 258 5.34 23.46 -1.69
N SER A 259 6.02 22.33 -1.45
CA SER A 259 5.55 20.94 -1.54
C SER A 259 4.21 20.63 -0.87
N ASP A 260 3.75 21.53 -0.02
CA ASP A 260 2.94 21.22 1.14
C ASP A 260 1.46 21.48 0.86
N TRP A 261 1.09 21.87 -0.38
CA TRP A 261 -0.30 22.14 -0.76
C TRP A 261 -1.04 20.96 -1.39
N LEU A 262 -0.32 19.93 -1.84
CA LEU A 262 -0.90 18.59 -2.06
C LEU A 262 -1.08 17.82 -0.75
N ALA A 263 -0.79 18.45 0.40
CA ALA A 263 -1.19 17.97 1.73
C ALA A 263 -2.65 18.34 2.06
N LEU A 264 -3.56 18.25 1.10
CA LEU A 264 -4.98 18.27 1.40
C LEU A 264 -5.37 16.88 1.90
N LEU A 265 -5.72 16.84 3.18
CA LEU A 265 -6.03 15.68 4.05
C LEU A 265 -4.80 15.06 4.73
N LYS A 266 -4.18 15.85 5.63
CA LYS A 266 -3.76 15.30 6.92
C LYS A 266 -4.99 14.72 7.60
N ASP A 267 -5.24 13.43 7.40
CA ASP A 267 -6.07 12.65 8.31
C ASP A 267 -5.22 12.27 9.53
N THR A 268 -5.91 12.12 10.65
CA THR A 268 -5.58 11.96 12.09
C THR A 268 -4.40 11.06 12.50
N SER A 269 -3.61 10.54 11.57
CA SER A 269 -2.25 10.02 11.82
C SER A 269 -1.22 11.01 11.27
N GLU A 270 -0.92 12.06 12.02
CA GLU A 270 0.32 12.82 11.84
C GLU A 270 1.51 11.86 11.99
N PHE A 271 2.00 11.31 10.88
CA PHE A 271 3.38 10.84 10.80
C PHE A 271 4.28 12.07 10.73
N GLY A 272 4.66 12.55 11.91
CA GLY A 272 5.83 13.41 12.13
C GLY A 272 5.60 14.87 11.81
N ALA A 273 5.48 15.68 12.85
CA ALA A 273 5.66 17.12 12.79
C ALA A 273 6.99 17.48 12.11
N GLU A 274 6.95 17.99 10.88
CA GLU A 274 8.04 18.75 10.31
C GLU A 274 7.61 20.21 10.13
N ARG A 275 8.10 21.05 11.04
CA ARG A 275 8.31 22.48 10.76
C ARG A 275 9.48 22.58 9.80
N ILE A 276 9.23 23.05 8.59
CA ILE A 276 10.31 23.49 7.70
C ILE A 276 10.42 25.01 7.84
N HIS A 277 11.55 25.46 8.39
CA HIS A 277 11.96 26.86 8.36
C HIS A 277 12.27 27.26 6.91
N ALA A 278 11.39 28.09 6.34
CA ALA A 278 11.55 28.67 5.03
C ALA A 278 12.44 29.91 5.13
N GLU A 279 13.70 29.83 4.69
CA GLU A 279 14.46 31.05 4.37
C GLU A 279 15.61 30.84 3.36
N GLU A 280 16.12 29.63 3.15
CA GLU A 280 17.30 29.44 2.25
C GLU A 280 17.02 28.82 0.87
N SER A 281 15.77 28.49 0.51
CA SER A 281 15.49 27.74 -0.74
C SER A 281 14.75 28.54 -1.84
N LEU A 282 14.54 29.84 -1.65
CA LEU A 282 13.70 30.62 -2.57
C LEU A 282 14.37 30.93 -3.91
N GLU A 283 15.69 31.13 -3.99
CA GLU A 283 16.33 31.54 -5.26
C GLU A 283 16.43 30.43 -6.32
N VAL A 284 16.40 29.14 -5.94
CA VAL A 284 16.41 28.01 -6.89
C VAL A 284 14.99 27.66 -7.38
N LEU A 285 13.94 28.13 -6.69
CA LEU A 285 12.53 27.86 -7.03
C LEU A 285 11.95 28.79 -8.11
N PHE A 286 12.68 29.85 -8.52
CA PHE A 286 12.15 30.86 -9.46
C PHE A 286 12.66 30.75 -10.90
N ASP A 287 13.60 29.84 -11.23
CA ASP A 287 13.92 29.56 -12.64
C ASP A 287 12.94 28.55 -13.24
N THR A 288 11.77 29.07 -13.60
CA THR A 288 10.67 28.36 -14.24
C THR A 288 10.92 28.08 -15.74
N THR A 289 12.08 28.46 -16.28
CA THR A 289 12.38 28.36 -17.72
C THR A 289 13.31 27.20 -18.08
N SER A 290 13.86 26.48 -17.10
CA SER A 290 14.73 25.35 -17.40
C SER A 290 13.92 24.07 -17.72
N ASP A 291 14.30 23.40 -18.81
CA ASP A 291 13.84 22.04 -19.16
C ASP A 291 14.07 21.04 -18.00
N GLU A 292 14.98 21.36 -17.08
CA GLU A 292 15.34 20.58 -15.91
C GLU A 292 14.27 20.67 -14.79
N HIS A 293 13.64 21.83 -14.61
CA HIS A 293 12.52 22.01 -13.68
C HIS A 293 11.23 21.35 -14.19
N ALA A 294 10.97 21.46 -15.51
CA ALA A 294 9.88 20.74 -16.16
C ALA A 294 10.06 19.21 -16.03
N ARG A 295 11.31 18.70 -16.14
CA ARG A 295 11.64 17.29 -15.90
C ARG A 295 11.51 16.86 -14.43
N LEU A 296 11.83 17.72 -13.46
CA LEU A 296 11.72 17.42 -12.03
C LEU A 296 10.27 17.33 -11.54
N VAL A 297 9.37 18.16 -12.08
CA VAL A 297 7.93 18.10 -11.79
C VAL A 297 7.24 16.96 -12.58
N HIS A 298 7.66 16.72 -13.83
CA HIS A 298 7.17 15.56 -14.60
C HIS A 298 7.66 14.22 -14.08
N ARG A 299 8.82 14.14 -13.39
CA ARG A 299 9.33 12.90 -12.78
C ARG A 299 8.47 12.35 -11.62
N ARG A 300 7.46 13.10 -11.16
CA ARG A 300 6.42 12.57 -10.26
C ARG A 300 5.36 11.76 -11.00
N MET A 301 5.23 11.96 -12.31
CA MET A 301 4.43 11.11 -13.19
C MET A 301 5.36 10.09 -13.82
N LEU A 302 5.19 8.83 -13.47
CA LEU A 302 5.96 7.78 -14.13
C LEU A 302 5.49 7.57 -15.59
N ALA A 303 4.28 8.02 -15.95
CA ALA A 303 3.66 7.80 -17.25
C ALA A 303 4.08 8.86 -18.29
N SER A 304 4.40 8.40 -19.50
CA SER A 304 4.66 9.26 -20.67
C SER A 304 3.40 9.97 -21.19
N SER A 305 2.21 9.46 -20.82
CA SER A 305 0.89 10.02 -21.14
C SER A 305 -0.08 9.79 -19.99
N ILE A 306 -1.04 10.70 -19.81
CA ILE A 306 -2.10 10.53 -18.82
C ILE A 306 -3.14 9.53 -19.36
N PRO A 307 -3.41 8.40 -18.66
CA PRO A 307 -4.43 7.46 -19.11
C PRO A 307 -5.81 8.13 -19.22
N GLY A 308 -6.59 7.72 -20.21
CA GLY A 308 -7.96 8.18 -20.39
C GLY A 308 -8.82 7.86 -19.16
N ILE A 309 -9.91 8.59 -18.95
CA ILE A 309 -10.75 8.38 -17.76
C ILE A 309 -11.26 6.94 -17.62
N ASP A 310 -11.59 6.27 -18.74
CA ASP A 310 -12.00 4.87 -18.75
C ASP A 310 -10.90 3.91 -18.31
N GLN A 311 -9.66 4.15 -18.73
CA GLN A 311 -8.50 3.35 -18.30
C GLN A 311 -8.27 3.52 -16.80
N ARG A 312 -8.40 4.76 -16.30
CA ARG A 312 -8.25 5.07 -14.87
C ARG A 312 -9.34 4.41 -14.03
N ASP A 313 -10.60 4.51 -14.46
CA ASP A 313 -11.74 3.86 -13.80
C ASP A 313 -11.58 2.33 -13.79
N THR A 314 -11.22 1.74 -14.93
CA THR A 314 -10.93 0.29 -15.05
C THR A 314 -9.83 -0.14 -14.08
N PHE A 315 -8.74 0.63 -14.01
CA PHE A 315 -7.65 0.36 -13.08
C PHE A 315 -8.10 0.46 -11.61
N PHE A 316 -8.85 1.50 -11.22
CA PHE A 316 -9.32 1.64 -9.83
C PHE A 316 -10.29 0.54 -9.42
N ARG A 317 -11.20 0.15 -10.31
CA ARG A 317 -12.12 -0.98 -10.07
C ARG A 317 -11.35 -2.28 -9.85
N TRP A 318 -10.36 -2.53 -10.68
CA TRP A 318 -9.44 -3.65 -10.49
C TRP A 318 -8.69 -3.55 -9.17
N LEU A 319 -8.11 -2.39 -8.86
CA LEU A 319 -7.31 -2.17 -7.65
C LEU A 319 -8.15 -2.37 -6.39
N VAL A 320 -9.35 -1.80 -6.32
CA VAL A 320 -10.28 -1.97 -5.20
C VAL A 320 -10.63 -3.44 -5.01
N SER A 321 -10.95 -4.15 -6.10
CA SER A 321 -11.24 -5.58 -6.04
C SER A 321 -10.03 -6.40 -5.58
N ARG A 322 -8.81 -6.04 -6.02
CA ARG A 322 -7.58 -6.70 -5.59
C ARG A 322 -7.24 -6.40 -4.14
N LEU A 323 -7.43 -5.17 -3.68
CA LEU A 323 -7.21 -4.80 -2.29
C LEU A 323 -8.20 -5.49 -1.36
N ASP A 324 -9.46 -5.67 -1.77
CA ASP A 324 -10.40 -6.50 -1.02
C ASP A 324 -9.80 -7.90 -0.78
N GLN A 325 -9.50 -8.63 -1.86
CA GLN A 325 -8.95 -9.99 -1.79
C GLN A 325 -7.64 -10.05 -0.99
N TRP A 326 -6.74 -9.12 -1.25
CA TRP A 326 -5.43 -9.04 -0.64
C TRP A 326 -5.51 -8.76 0.87
N THR A 327 -6.32 -7.79 1.29
CA THR A 327 -6.46 -7.43 2.72
C THR A 327 -7.00 -8.60 3.54
N LEU A 328 -8.01 -9.33 3.07
CA LEU A 328 -8.46 -10.51 3.81
C LEU A 328 -7.39 -11.59 3.86
N SER A 329 -6.66 -11.77 2.77
CA SER A 329 -5.59 -12.77 2.71
C SER A 329 -4.54 -12.49 3.77
N ILE A 330 -4.12 -11.25 3.92
CA ILE A 330 -3.08 -10.92 4.90
C ILE A 330 -3.60 -10.94 6.34
N TYR A 331 -4.88 -10.64 6.59
CA TYR A 331 -5.42 -10.57 7.95
C TYR A 331 -6.09 -11.88 8.43
N ASP A 332 -6.41 -12.82 7.54
CA ASP A 332 -6.91 -14.15 7.94
C ASP A 332 -5.79 -14.99 8.55
N CYS A 333 -5.86 -15.15 9.87
CA CYS A 333 -4.90 -15.93 10.64
C CYS A 333 -4.79 -17.39 10.17
N THR A 334 -5.82 -17.95 9.53
CA THR A 334 -5.80 -19.33 9.02
C THR A 334 -4.98 -19.51 7.74
N ASN A 335 -4.42 -18.43 7.18
CA ASN A 335 -3.45 -18.47 6.07
C ASN A 335 -2.02 -18.73 6.54
N TYR A 336 -1.74 -18.60 7.84
CA TYR A 336 -0.40 -18.77 8.41
C TYR A 336 -0.35 -20.07 9.18
N VAL A 337 0.46 -21.03 8.72
CA VAL A 337 0.51 -22.39 9.28
C VAL A 337 1.93 -22.87 9.51
N GLU A 338 2.12 -23.75 10.50
CA GLU A 338 3.40 -24.36 10.85
C GLU A 338 3.84 -25.38 9.80
N LYS A 339 4.35 -24.90 8.65
CA LYS A 339 4.75 -25.78 7.54
C LYS A 339 5.85 -26.79 7.89
N SER A 340 6.64 -26.54 8.93
CA SER A 340 7.75 -27.41 9.37
C SER A 340 7.33 -28.59 10.26
N ARG A 341 6.13 -28.56 10.86
CA ARG A 341 5.66 -29.54 11.84
C ARG A 341 4.30 -30.12 11.48
N ASP A 342 3.31 -29.24 11.32
CA ASP A 342 1.93 -29.60 11.01
C ASP A 342 1.26 -28.44 10.26
N SER A 343 1.09 -28.59 8.94
CA SER A 343 0.45 -27.60 8.08
C SER A 343 -1.03 -27.33 8.41
N THR A 344 -1.62 -28.07 9.36
CA THR A 344 -2.97 -27.82 9.86
C THR A 344 -2.98 -26.84 11.03
N VAL A 345 -1.87 -26.62 11.73
CA VAL A 345 -1.77 -25.74 12.91
C VAL A 345 -1.43 -24.32 12.50
N ILE A 346 -2.14 -23.34 13.07
CA ILE A 346 -1.92 -21.92 12.82
C ILE A 346 -0.60 -21.46 13.45
N GLU A 347 0.18 -20.65 12.73
CA GLU A 347 1.40 -20.00 13.22
C GLU A 347 1.16 -18.48 13.38
N PRO A 348 0.62 -18.03 14.53
CA PRO A 348 0.14 -16.66 14.69
C PRO A 348 1.27 -15.63 14.74
N VAL A 349 2.46 -16.01 15.22
CA VAL A 349 3.65 -15.15 15.23
C VAL A 349 4.05 -14.77 13.81
N ALA A 350 4.17 -15.75 12.92
CA ALA A 350 4.53 -15.51 11.53
C ALA A 350 3.50 -14.59 10.83
N GLY A 351 2.20 -14.82 11.06
CA GLY A 351 1.15 -13.97 10.49
C GLY A 351 1.21 -12.53 10.99
N PHE A 352 1.41 -12.35 12.30
CA PHE A 352 1.52 -11.00 12.87
C PHE A 352 2.75 -10.24 12.37
N GLU A 353 3.92 -10.88 12.37
CA GLU A 353 5.17 -10.29 11.83
C GLU A 353 5.03 -9.94 10.34
N PHE A 354 4.34 -10.79 9.57
CA PHE A 354 4.06 -10.56 8.16
C PHE A 354 3.27 -9.28 7.94
N VAL A 355 2.12 -9.15 8.61
CA VAL A 355 1.24 -7.97 8.51
C VAL A 355 1.98 -6.69 8.94
N MET A 356 2.71 -6.72 10.04
CA MET A 356 3.48 -5.56 10.52
C MET A 356 4.57 -5.15 9.53
N THR A 357 5.20 -6.12 8.87
CA THR A 357 6.20 -5.87 7.83
C THR A 357 5.57 -5.24 6.59
N ILE A 358 4.40 -5.72 6.16
CA ILE A 358 3.62 -5.10 5.07
C ILE A 358 3.22 -3.66 5.41
N ASN A 359 2.71 -3.41 6.62
CA ASN A 359 2.38 -2.06 7.09
C ASN A 359 3.60 -1.13 7.00
N ARG A 360 4.77 -1.61 7.42
CA ARG A 360 6.03 -0.85 7.32
C ARG A 360 6.42 -0.59 5.88
N ILE A 361 6.29 -1.56 4.97
CA ILE A 361 6.54 -1.37 3.54
C ILE A 361 5.63 -0.26 2.99
N VAL A 362 4.33 -0.32 3.26
CA VAL A 362 3.36 0.70 2.79
C VAL A 362 3.69 2.09 3.34
N GLY A 363 4.01 2.21 4.64
CA GLY A 363 4.41 3.50 5.22
C GLY A 363 5.69 4.07 4.57
N ARG A 364 6.68 3.21 4.29
CA ARG A 364 7.93 3.61 3.61
C ARG A 364 7.71 3.95 2.15
N LEU A 365 6.80 3.27 1.45
CA LEU A 365 6.39 3.63 0.10
C LEU A 365 5.73 5.02 0.09
N GLY A 366 4.84 5.31 1.04
CA GLY A 366 4.26 6.65 1.20
C GLY A 366 5.32 7.74 1.38
N ALA A 367 6.29 7.52 2.28
CA ALA A 367 7.40 8.43 2.49
C ALA A 367 8.29 8.59 1.25
N LEU A 368 8.58 7.49 0.54
CA LEU A 368 9.34 7.50 -0.69
C LEU A 368 8.66 8.36 -1.77
N MET A 369 7.34 8.22 -1.91
CA MET A 369 6.56 8.98 -2.88
C MET A 369 6.52 10.47 -2.56
N GLN A 370 6.46 10.85 -1.29
CA GLN A 370 6.42 12.25 -0.86
C GLN A 370 7.80 12.92 -0.90
N SER A 371 8.87 12.14 -0.85
CA SER A 371 10.24 12.64 -0.76
C SER A 371 10.66 13.42 -2.01
N LYS A 372 10.98 14.70 -1.82
CA LYS A 372 11.60 15.56 -2.83
C LYS A 372 13.12 15.35 -2.90
N ASP A 373 13.74 15.01 -1.78
CA ASP A 373 15.19 14.86 -1.68
C ASP A 373 15.65 13.48 -2.18
N ILE A 374 16.53 13.52 -3.17
CA ILE A 374 17.18 12.34 -3.76
C ILE A 374 17.99 11.57 -2.72
N GLY A 375 18.65 12.30 -1.82
CA GLY A 375 19.46 11.76 -0.74
C GLY A 375 18.65 10.95 0.28
N VAL A 376 17.37 11.29 0.46
CA VAL A 376 16.43 10.57 1.34
C VAL A 376 15.74 9.43 0.60
N ALA A 377 15.34 9.64 -0.65
CA ALA A 377 14.60 8.65 -1.43
C ALA A 377 15.41 7.37 -1.72
N LYS A 378 16.71 7.49 -2.02
CA LYS A 378 17.57 6.32 -2.33
C LYS A 378 17.72 5.36 -1.14
N PRO A 379 18.01 5.82 0.09
CA PRO A 379 17.96 4.97 1.28
C PRO A 379 16.60 4.29 1.50
N LEU A 380 15.49 5.00 1.28
CA LEU A 380 14.14 4.42 1.41
C LEU A 380 13.91 3.25 0.42
N VAL A 381 14.43 3.36 -0.80
CA VAL A 381 14.42 2.25 -1.77
C VAL A 381 15.13 1.00 -1.21
N PHE A 382 16.28 1.18 -0.55
CA PHE A 382 17.03 0.08 0.05
C PHE A 382 16.30 -0.51 1.26
N GLU A 383 15.72 0.31 2.12
CA GLU A 383 14.92 -0.17 3.26
C GLU A 383 13.72 -0.99 2.81
N ILE A 384 12.99 -0.55 1.77
CA ILE A 384 11.85 -1.30 1.24
C ILE A 384 12.30 -2.62 0.62
N ALA A 385 13.39 -2.60 -0.15
CA ALA A 385 13.97 -3.82 -0.72
C ALA A 385 14.43 -4.82 0.35
N ASP A 386 15.02 -4.35 1.45
CA ASP A 386 15.40 -5.19 2.60
C ASP A 386 14.16 -5.85 3.22
N LEU A 387 13.09 -5.09 3.47
CA LEU A 387 11.84 -5.64 4.03
C LEU A 387 11.21 -6.68 3.09
N MET A 388 11.18 -6.42 1.78
CA MET A 388 10.69 -7.39 0.79
C MET A 388 11.55 -8.66 0.72
N ALA A 389 12.88 -8.52 0.81
CA ALA A 389 13.81 -9.64 0.84
C ALA A 389 13.60 -10.51 2.09
N THR A 390 13.45 -9.90 3.27
CA THR A 390 13.12 -10.62 4.51
C THR A 390 11.80 -11.37 4.38
N LEU A 391 10.75 -10.75 3.82
CA LEU A 391 9.48 -11.44 3.57
C LEU A 391 9.66 -12.66 2.66
N ARG A 392 10.39 -12.52 1.54
CA ARG A 392 10.66 -13.64 0.62
C ARG A 392 11.32 -14.83 1.30
N VAL A 393 12.36 -14.59 2.10
CA VAL A 393 13.07 -15.66 2.82
C VAL A 393 12.16 -16.37 3.82
N ARG A 394 11.36 -15.60 4.56
CA ARG A 394 10.45 -16.13 5.60
C ARG A 394 9.31 -16.94 4.98
N LEU A 395 8.71 -16.46 3.91
CA LEU A 395 7.62 -17.14 3.20
C LEU A 395 8.07 -18.43 2.50
N ARG A 396 9.35 -18.49 2.07
CA ARG A 396 10.00 -19.67 1.49
C ARG A 396 10.63 -20.62 2.54
N LEU A 397 10.32 -20.41 3.82
CA LEU A 397 10.75 -21.25 4.96
C LEU A 397 12.27 -21.51 5.04
N GLY A 398 13.11 -20.59 4.59
CA GLY A 398 14.56 -20.77 4.63
C GLY A 398 15.13 -21.86 3.71
N SER A 399 14.32 -22.50 2.86
CA SER A 399 14.80 -23.37 1.77
C SER A 399 15.29 -22.58 0.54
N GLY A 400 15.29 -21.25 0.63
CA GLY A 400 15.69 -20.33 -0.43
C GLY A 400 17.06 -19.69 -0.21
N PRO A 401 17.46 -18.78 -1.13
CA PRO A 401 18.63 -17.93 -0.96
C PRO A 401 18.55 -17.14 0.35
N ASN A 402 19.71 -16.74 0.89
CA ASN A 402 19.73 -15.84 2.06
C ASN A 402 19.14 -14.45 1.70
N GLU A 403 18.83 -13.64 2.71
CA GLU A 403 18.22 -12.30 2.51
C GLU A 403 19.05 -11.41 1.60
N VAL A 404 20.37 -11.55 1.61
CA VAL A 404 21.29 -10.77 0.77
C VAL A 404 21.16 -11.14 -0.71
N ASP A 405 20.93 -12.41 -1.00
CA ASP A 405 20.70 -12.90 -2.36
C ASP A 405 19.33 -12.46 -2.87
N GLU A 406 18.28 -12.52 -2.04
CA GLU A 406 16.95 -12.01 -2.39
C GLU A 406 16.96 -10.49 -2.64
N PHE A 407 17.67 -9.72 -1.80
CA PHE A 407 17.86 -8.28 -2.00
C PHE A 407 18.50 -7.98 -3.37
N LYS A 408 19.59 -8.68 -3.71
CA LYS A 408 20.26 -8.49 -5.01
C LYS A 408 19.34 -8.85 -6.16
N ASP A 409 18.57 -9.92 -6.02
CA ASP A 409 17.70 -10.40 -7.08
C ASP A 409 16.62 -9.36 -7.43
N LEU A 410 16.11 -8.60 -6.45
CA LEU A 410 15.20 -7.47 -6.73
C LEU A 410 15.81 -6.43 -7.68
N PHE A 411 17.11 -6.15 -7.61
CA PHE A 411 17.79 -5.20 -8.50
C PHE A 411 18.43 -5.85 -9.75
N ASN A 412 18.38 -7.18 -9.87
CA ASN A 412 18.98 -7.90 -10.98
C ASN A 412 18.04 -7.89 -12.20
N ALA A 413 18.38 -7.08 -13.20
CA ALA A 413 17.61 -6.94 -14.44
C ALA A 413 17.52 -8.25 -15.25
N GLY A 414 18.48 -9.17 -15.12
CA GLY A 414 18.44 -10.48 -15.78
C GLY A 414 17.49 -11.48 -15.13
N LYS A 415 17.11 -11.26 -13.85
CA LYS A 415 16.26 -12.17 -13.09
C LYS A 415 14.84 -11.64 -12.87
N THR A 416 14.71 -10.42 -12.39
CA THR A 416 13.43 -9.90 -11.88
C THR A 416 12.67 -9.08 -12.91
N ARG A 417 13.36 -8.39 -13.82
CA ARG A 417 12.75 -7.49 -14.80
C ARG A 417 11.64 -8.17 -15.61
N GLN A 418 11.93 -9.32 -16.21
CA GLN A 418 10.96 -10.01 -17.07
C GLN A 418 9.71 -10.44 -16.27
N LEU A 419 9.93 -11.09 -15.12
CA LEU A 419 8.85 -11.49 -14.21
C LEU A 419 7.99 -10.28 -13.80
N LEU A 420 8.64 -9.17 -13.42
CA LEU A 420 7.94 -7.95 -13.02
C LEU A 420 7.10 -7.40 -14.17
N CYS A 421 7.68 -7.27 -15.37
CA CYS A 421 6.98 -6.78 -16.55
C CYS A 421 5.79 -7.68 -16.92
N ASP A 422 5.94 -9.00 -16.83
CA ASP A 422 4.89 -9.96 -17.17
C ASP A 422 3.70 -9.85 -16.21
N ILE A 423 3.97 -9.74 -14.90
CA ILE A 423 2.92 -9.51 -13.90
C ILE A 423 2.22 -8.18 -14.13
N LEU A 424 2.99 -7.09 -14.31
CA LEU A 424 2.44 -5.75 -14.46
C LEU A 424 1.55 -5.61 -15.71
N LYS A 425 1.89 -6.29 -16.82
CA LYS A 425 1.05 -6.32 -18.05
C LYS A 425 -0.34 -6.89 -17.82
N THR A 426 -0.54 -7.71 -16.80
CA THR A 426 -1.86 -8.27 -16.49
C THR A 426 -2.81 -7.24 -15.84
N ILE A 427 -2.29 -6.09 -15.44
CA ILE A 427 -3.07 -5.02 -14.81
C ILE A 427 -3.88 -4.29 -15.88
N PRO A 428 -5.23 -4.27 -15.78
CA PRO A 428 -6.06 -3.71 -16.83
C PRO A 428 -5.95 -2.18 -16.89
N GLY A 429 -6.05 -1.63 -18.11
CA GLY A 429 -6.06 -0.19 -18.38
C GLY A 429 -4.68 0.46 -18.41
N VAL A 430 -3.73 0.03 -17.56
CA VAL A 430 -2.41 0.70 -17.38
C VAL A 430 -1.22 -0.27 -17.39
N GLY A 431 -1.43 -1.57 -17.59
CA GLY A 431 -0.39 -2.59 -17.45
C GLY A 431 0.81 -2.45 -18.38
N ASP A 432 0.58 -2.05 -19.64
CA ASP A 432 1.66 -1.84 -20.61
C ASP A 432 2.58 -0.69 -20.20
N ASP A 433 2.01 0.41 -19.71
CA ASP A 433 2.78 1.56 -19.23
C ASP A 433 3.58 1.19 -17.96
N LEU A 434 2.98 0.42 -17.04
CA LEU A 434 3.64 -0.07 -15.83
C LEU A 434 4.84 -0.96 -16.17
N ALA A 435 4.68 -1.86 -17.14
CA ALA A 435 5.76 -2.71 -17.61
C ALA A 435 6.85 -1.91 -18.35
N ALA A 436 6.47 -0.91 -19.14
CA ALA A 436 7.43 -0.02 -19.81
C ALA A 436 8.27 0.78 -18.80
N GLN A 437 7.69 1.19 -17.67
CA GLN A 437 8.43 1.86 -16.60
C GLN A 437 9.37 0.93 -15.84
N ALA A 438 8.92 -0.29 -15.54
CA ALA A 438 9.79 -1.31 -14.95
C ALA A 438 11.01 -1.56 -15.86
N GLU A 439 10.75 -1.77 -17.16
CA GLU A 439 11.78 -1.94 -18.18
C GLU A 439 12.75 -0.75 -18.23
N PHE A 440 12.22 0.48 -18.25
CA PHE A 440 13.00 1.70 -18.24
C PHE A 440 13.89 1.81 -16.99
N ALA A 441 13.34 1.60 -15.79
CA ALA A 441 14.07 1.72 -14.54
C ALA A 441 15.21 0.70 -14.43
N TYR A 442 14.99 -0.56 -14.81
CA TYR A 442 16.06 -1.57 -14.84
C TYR A 442 17.13 -1.25 -15.88
N ARG A 443 16.73 -0.82 -17.08
CA ARG A 443 17.68 -0.46 -18.14
C ARG A 443 18.54 0.74 -17.74
N GLU A 444 17.93 1.78 -17.17
CA GLU A 444 18.64 2.97 -16.70
C GLU A 444 19.56 2.65 -15.52
N LEU A 445 19.13 1.77 -14.60
CA LEU A 445 19.98 1.28 -13.51
C LEU A 445 21.27 0.65 -14.01
N VAL A 446 21.16 -0.27 -14.97
CA VAL A 446 22.33 -0.93 -15.56
C VAL A 446 23.19 0.07 -16.33
N ALA A 447 22.57 0.95 -17.13
CA ALA A 447 23.29 1.96 -17.92
C ALA A 447 24.08 2.93 -17.05
N VAL A 448 23.45 3.54 -16.04
CA VAL A 448 24.11 4.51 -15.14
C VAL A 448 25.21 3.86 -14.31
N ILE A 449 25.00 2.64 -13.80
CA ILE A 449 26.07 1.94 -13.08
C ILE A 449 27.23 1.58 -14.02
N LYS A 450 26.95 1.13 -15.25
CA LYS A 450 27.98 0.87 -16.27
C LYS A 450 28.76 2.14 -16.62
N GLU A 451 28.09 3.26 -16.76
CA GLU A 451 28.72 4.56 -17.02
C GLU A 451 29.54 5.04 -15.82
N SER A 452 29.15 4.69 -14.60
CA SER A 452 29.87 5.05 -13.36
C SER A 452 31.20 4.32 -13.14
N ILE A 453 31.52 3.31 -13.95
CA ILE A 453 32.77 2.54 -13.86
C ILE A 453 33.97 3.45 -14.19
N LEU A 454 34.84 3.66 -13.21
CA LEU A 454 36.02 4.53 -13.31
C LEU A 454 37.13 3.88 -14.16
N PHE A 455 37.34 2.57 -13.99
CA PHE A 455 38.40 1.82 -14.67
C PHE A 455 37.88 1.15 -15.94
N ARG A 456 37.85 1.89 -17.05
CA ARG A 456 37.31 1.40 -18.34
C ARG A 456 37.99 0.13 -18.86
N ASN A 457 39.26 -0.10 -18.52
CA ASN A 457 39.99 -1.32 -18.85
C ASN A 457 39.46 -2.58 -18.13
N LYS A 458 38.59 -2.44 -17.14
CA LYS A 458 37.87 -3.56 -16.50
C LYS A 458 36.57 -3.93 -17.22
N MET A 459 36.12 -3.14 -18.18
CA MET A 459 34.91 -3.43 -18.94
C MET A 459 35.24 -4.41 -20.08
N THR A 460 34.43 -5.45 -20.21
CA THR A 460 34.45 -6.38 -21.35
C THR A 460 33.23 -6.12 -22.24
N ALA A 461 33.08 -6.92 -23.31
CA ALA A 461 31.88 -6.86 -24.15
C ALA A 461 30.61 -7.29 -23.40
N THR A 462 30.75 -8.22 -22.45
CA THR A 462 29.65 -8.93 -21.78
C THR A 462 29.50 -8.58 -20.30
N GLY A 463 30.47 -7.89 -19.69
CA GLY A 463 30.47 -7.63 -18.26
C GLY A 463 31.62 -6.76 -17.75
N VAL A 464 31.99 -7.00 -16.49
CA VAL A 464 33.03 -6.26 -15.77
C VAL A 464 33.95 -7.24 -15.06
N MET A 465 35.26 -7.06 -15.19
CA MET A 465 36.29 -7.79 -14.45
C MET A 465 36.34 -7.28 -13.00
N VAL A 466 35.81 -8.08 -12.07
CA VAL A 466 35.74 -7.77 -10.65
C VAL A 466 36.84 -8.53 -9.91
N PRO A 467 37.62 -7.87 -9.02
CA PRO A 467 38.60 -8.55 -8.21
C PRO A 467 37.96 -9.59 -7.26
N GLY A 468 38.59 -10.75 -7.16
CA GLY A 468 38.23 -11.88 -6.31
C GLY A 468 38.53 -11.65 -4.83
N LYS A 469 38.24 -12.65 -3.99
CA LYS A 469 38.41 -12.54 -2.51
C LYS A 469 39.82 -12.24 -2.07
N THR A 470 40.76 -12.85 -2.76
CA THR A 470 42.17 -12.55 -2.71
C THR A 470 42.48 -11.62 -3.88
N ALA A 471 43.16 -10.50 -3.64
CA ALA A 471 43.41 -9.44 -4.62
C ALA A 471 44.22 -9.84 -5.87
N GLY A 472 44.47 -11.15 -6.08
CA GLY A 472 45.24 -11.71 -7.19
C GLY A 472 44.44 -12.47 -8.25
N THR A 473 43.13 -12.69 -8.07
CA THR A 473 42.27 -13.31 -9.10
C THR A 473 41.17 -12.34 -9.52
N GLU A 474 40.83 -12.29 -10.81
CA GLU A 474 39.70 -11.51 -11.31
C GLU A 474 38.66 -12.46 -11.92
N ARG A 475 37.39 -12.10 -11.80
CA ARG A 475 36.29 -12.81 -12.44
C ARG A 475 35.45 -11.84 -13.26
N GLU A 476 34.99 -12.29 -14.41
CA GLU A 476 34.02 -11.52 -15.19
C GLU A 476 32.62 -11.70 -14.57
N GLU A 477 31.93 -10.58 -14.32
CA GLU A 477 30.53 -10.56 -13.92
C GLU A 477 29.67 -9.88 -14.99
N PRO A 478 28.53 -10.47 -15.40
CA PRO A 478 27.57 -9.81 -16.28
C PRO A 478 27.13 -8.44 -15.72
N PHE A 479 26.84 -7.48 -16.60
CA PHE A 479 26.50 -6.11 -16.21
C PHE A 479 25.32 -6.04 -15.22
N GLU A 480 24.29 -6.87 -15.41
CA GLU A 480 23.11 -6.93 -14.57
C GLU A 480 23.44 -7.44 -13.16
N GLN A 481 24.30 -8.46 -13.07
CA GLN A 481 24.77 -8.99 -11.79
C GLN A 481 25.70 -8.00 -11.08
N PHE A 482 26.58 -7.35 -11.84
CA PHE A 482 27.46 -6.30 -11.35
C PHE A 482 26.67 -5.13 -10.75
N ALA A 483 25.65 -4.64 -11.47
CA ALA A 483 24.75 -3.59 -11.01
C ALA A 483 24.06 -3.94 -9.69
N ALA A 484 23.48 -5.14 -9.58
CA ALA A 484 22.85 -5.61 -8.34
C ALA A 484 23.85 -5.69 -7.17
N ASN A 485 25.09 -6.14 -7.43
CA ASN A 485 26.14 -6.17 -6.42
C ASN A 485 26.57 -4.76 -5.99
N VAL A 486 26.69 -3.80 -6.91
CA VAL A 486 26.96 -2.38 -6.59
C VAL A 486 25.87 -1.81 -5.69
N ILE A 487 24.60 -2.01 -6.03
CA ILE A 487 23.45 -1.55 -5.20
C ILE A 487 23.50 -2.15 -3.81
N ARG A 488 23.75 -3.45 -3.69
CA ARG A 488 23.93 -4.10 -2.38
C ARG A 488 25.01 -3.42 -1.55
N VAL A 489 26.17 -3.08 -2.16
CA VAL A 489 27.22 -2.47 -1.35
C VAL A 489 26.95 -1.00 -1.03
N LEU A 490 26.25 -0.26 -1.89
CA LEU A 490 25.76 1.07 -1.57
C LEU A 490 24.79 1.03 -0.38
N ARG A 491 23.80 0.12 -0.40
CA ARG A 491 22.90 -0.16 0.74
C ARG A 491 23.69 -0.41 2.02
N ASN A 492 24.71 -1.24 1.94
CA ASN A 492 25.59 -1.54 3.07
C ASN A 492 26.34 -0.31 3.59
N GLY A 493 26.79 0.58 2.70
CA GLY A 493 27.37 1.87 3.10
C GLY A 493 26.40 2.75 3.88
N HIS A 494 25.12 2.76 3.50
CA HIS A 494 24.07 3.51 4.21
C HIS A 494 23.74 2.96 5.60
N HIS A 495 23.78 1.63 5.78
CA HIS A 495 23.60 1.02 7.11
C HIS A 495 24.80 1.23 8.05
N GLY A 496 25.88 1.84 7.54
CA GLY A 496 27.13 2.00 8.25
C GLY A 496 28.03 0.77 8.10
N TYR A 497 29.28 1.02 7.71
CA TYR A 497 30.34 0.01 7.69
C TYR A 497 31.43 0.42 8.68
N PHE A 498 31.60 -0.35 9.76
CA PHE A 498 32.82 -0.35 10.55
C PHE A 498 33.48 -1.72 10.37
N THR A 499 34.52 -1.75 9.54
CA THR A 499 35.28 -2.98 9.23
C THR A 499 36.72 -2.89 9.70
N GLU A 500 37.01 -1.93 10.57
CA GLU A 500 38.33 -1.80 11.19
C GLU A 500 38.67 -3.07 11.97
N GLY A 501 39.69 -3.80 11.51
CA GLY A 501 40.14 -5.07 12.11
C GLY A 501 39.61 -6.35 11.47
N ASP A 502 38.76 -6.30 10.43
CA ASP A 502 38.28 -7.50 9.72
C ASP A 502 38.76 -7.53 8.25
N ASP A 503 40.02 -7.91 8.05
CA ASP A 503 40.66 -8.03 6.74
C ASP A 503 39.97 -9.05 5.83
N SER A 504 39.18 -9.97 6.38
CA SER A 504 38.39 -10.94 5.61
C SER A 504 37.12 -10.33 5.01
N ARG A 505 36.61 -9.23 5.59
CA ARG A 505 35.42 -8.48 5.16
C ARG A 505 35.74 -7.14 4.50
N ARG A 506 36.98 -6.64 4.63
CA ARG A 506 37.40 -5.34 4.10
C ARG A 506 37.65 -5.36 2.58
N VAL A 507 37.34 -4.22 1.98
CA VAL A 507 37.23 -3.92 0.54
C VAL A 507 35.88 -4.35 -0.05
N SER A 508 34.92 -3.43 -0.04
CA SER A 508 33.91 -3.44 -1.09
C SER A 508 34.58 -3.21 -2.44
N ARG A 509 34.91 -4.31 -3.12
CA ARG A 509 35.60 -4.28 -4.42
C ARG A 509 34.79 -3.58 -5.49
N TYR A 510 33.47 -3.58 -5.33
CA TYR A 510 32.53 -2.90 -6.20
C TYR A 510 32.64 -1.38 -6.06
N LEU A 511 32.63 -0.84 -4.83
CA LEU A 511 32.70 0.61 -4.62
C LEU A 511 34.02 1.24 -5.05
N TRP A 512 35.13 0.48 -5.05
CA TRP A 512 36.40 0.99 -5.58
C TRP A 512 36.37 1.22 -7.11
N MET A 513 35.51 0.49 -7.83
CA MET A 513 35.46 0.56 -9.30
C MET A 513 34.45 1.57 -9.84
N VAL A 514 33.55 2.09 -9.01
CA VAL A 514 32.42 2.93 -9.43
C VAL A 514 32.40 4.26 -8.70
N SER A 515 31.82 5.29 -9.29
CA SER A 515 31.60 6.59 -8.62
C SER A 515 30.50 6.55 -7.55
N GLY A 516 29.71 5.47 -7.48
CA GLY A 516 28.56 5.34 -6.58
C GLY A 516 27.26 5.96 -7.12
N ASN A 517 27.26 6.40 -8.38
CA ASN A 517 26.05 6.95 -9.01
C ASN A 517 24.96 5.89 -9.21
N VAL A 518 23.73 6.26 -8.90
CA VAL A 518 22.51 5.47 -9.05
C VAL A 518 21.45 6.37 -9.67
N PRO A 519 20.67 5.92 -10.68
CA PRO A 519 19.67 6.75 -11.32
C PRO A 519 18.51 7.07 -10.36
N ASP A 520 17.82 8.17 -10.63
CA ASP A 520 16.64 8.55 -9.86
C ASP A 520 15.43 7.67 -10.13
N SER A 521 15.36 7.05 -11.30
CA SER A 521 14.28 6.13 -11.69
C SER A 521 14.20 4.89 -10.82
N ILE A 522 15.25 4.57 -10.05
CA ILE A 522 15.24 3.45 -9.09
C ILE A 522 14.12 3.60 -8.04
N ARG A 523 13.63 4.83 -7.80
CA ARG A 523 12.52 5.11 -6.88
C ARG A 523 11.18 4.55 -7.33
N ALA A 524 11.02 4.27 -8.63
CA ALA A 524 9.81 3.65 -9.14
C ALA A 524 9.71 2.16 -8.74
N LEU A 525 10.85 1.48 -8.65
CA LEU A 525 10.91 0.02 -8.48
C LEU A 525 10.17 -0.48 -7.24
N PRO A 526 10.32 0.09 -6.02
CA PRO A 526 9.59 -0.38 -4.85
C PRO A 526 8.08 -0.43 -5.02
N VAL A 527 7.53 0.57 -5.71
CA VAL A 527 6.09 0.64 -5.91
C VAL A 527 5.62 -0.33 -6.99
N LEU A 528 6.41 -0.50 -8.05
CA LEU A 528 6.17 -1.51 -9.08
C LEU A 528 6.25 -2.93 -8.50
N TRP A 529 7.21 -3.22 -7.64
CA TRP A 529 7.31 -4.49 -6.91
C TRP A 529 6.10 -4.72 -6.01
N PHE A 530 5.64 -3.67 -5.33
CA PHE A 530 4.47 -3.77 -4.45
C PHE A 530 3.17 -3.99 -5.24
N LEU A 531 3.02 -3.36 -6.42
CA LEU A 531 1.93 -3.66 -7.36
C LEU A 531 1.97 -5.10 -7.85
N ALA A 532 3.16 -5.58 -8.21
CA ALA A 532 3.34 -6.96 -8.62
C ALA A 532 2.97 -7.93 -7.50
N TYR A 533 3.33 -7.61 -6.25
CA TYR A 533 2.93 -8.39 -5.08
C TYR A 533 1.41 -8.40 -4.84
N ILE A 534 0.71 -7.27 -4.96
CA ILE A 534 -0.76 -7.22 -4.82
C ILE A 534 -1.45 -7.97 -5.97
N THR A 535 -0.86 -7.91 -7.17
CA THR A 535 -1.38 -8.58 -8.38
C THR A 535 -1.19 -10.08 -8.30
N GLU A 536 0.02 -10.50 -7.90
CA GLU A 536 0.45 -11.87 -7.81
C GLU A 536 1.33 -12.07 -6.56
N PRO A 537 0.76 -12.53 -5.43
CA PRO A 537 1.49 -12.73 -4.18
C PRO A 537 2.71 -13.67 -4.28
N SER A 538 2.72 -14.55 -5.29
CA SER A 538 3.85 -15.43 -5.63
C SER A 538 5.13 -14.64 -5.96
N PHE A 539 5.02 -13.35 -6.31
CA PHE A 539 6.16 -12.44 -6.48
C PHE A 539 7.05 -12.38 -5.23
N LEU A 540 6.47 -12.44 -4.03
CA LEU A 540 7.20 -12.58 -2.76
C LEU A 540 7.36 -14.04 -2.31
N GLY A 541 6.99 -15.01 -3.15
CA GLY A 541 6.96 -16.42 -2.80
C GLY A 541 5.85 -16.78 -1.81
N TRP A 542 4.80 -15.95 -1.73
CA TRP A 542 3.64 -16.25 -0.89
C TRP A 542 2.54 -16.94 -1.68
N ASP A 543 2.39 -18.24 -1.44
CA ASP A 543 1.25 -19.01 -1.92
C ASP A 543 0.19 -19.03 -0.82
N ALA A 544 -0.47 -17.89 -0.59
CA ALA A 544 -1.68 -17.89 0.23
C ALA A 544 -2.70 -18.84 -0.44
N PRO A 545 -3.40 -19.73 0.28
CA PRO A 545 -4.50 -20.47 -0.30
C PRO A 545 -5.52 -19.43 -0.78
N GLY A 546 -5.61 -19.25 -2.10
CA GLY A 546 -6.42 -18.18 -2.68
C GLY A 546 -7.87 -18.27 -2.20
N TYR A 547 -8.52 -17.11 -2.01
CA TYR A 547 -9.97 -17.03 -1.92
C TYR A 547 -10.54 -17.28 -3.32
N GLY A 548 -10.59 -18.55 -3.71
CA GLY A 548 -11.15 -19.02 -4.96
C GLY A 548 -12.20 -20.07 -4.66
N VAL A 549 -13.40 -19.82 -5.17
CA VAL A 549 -14.56 -20.71 -5.15
C VAL A 549 -14.09 -22.12 -5.52
N TYR A 550 -14.13 -23.06 -4.56
CA TYR A 550 -14.20 -24.47 -4.91
C TYR A 550 -15.52 -24.65 -5.67
N GLU A 551 -15.49 -24.58 -7.00
CA GLU A 551 -16.53 -25.21 -7.79
C GLU A 551 -16.48 -26.69 -7.43
N LYS A 552 -17.54 -27.15 -6.74
CA LYS A 552 -17.75 -28.56 -6.46
C LYS A 552 -17.95 -29.35 -7.74
#